data_AF-A0A843LQ97-F1
#
_entry.id   AF-A0A843LQ97-F1
#
_cell.length_a   1.000
_cell.length_b   1.000
_cell.length_c   1.000
_cell.angle_alpha   90.00
_cell.angle_beta   90.00
_cell.angle_gamma   90.00
#
_symmetry.space_group_name_H-M   'P 1'
#
loop_
_entity.id
_entity.type
_entity.pdbx_description
1 polymer ?
#
loop_
_entity_poly.entity_id
_entity_poly.type
_entity_poly.pdbx_seq_one_letter_code
_entity_poly.pdbx_strand_id
1 'polypeptide(L)'
;MHGSVKVSGVFLELLHRPELQRLHGVKQLGLAYLVFPGANHTRFEHSLGTYYVAGLMCEALELSPEDRAQALAAALLHDLGHPPFSHTLEEVLENRFSMDHMELGAALVRGQRSAVRDWEQEMIGCEGTIAELLERNGIPAEAVADIIVSPGHKARRGQRLITEASGQSHFNSRDHLNQMLHGPVDADQMDYLLRDAHYTGVAHGAIDLDRLVHTIALHHGDIVVRKNGLVAAEGLMVARALMYSSVYFHKTVRIAEMMLCKAVEAADDSIAEGLQQENDPSLLERLVAQGGRPRKLVTLLKYRHLYKRAFSVYVPDMTEEDAERLLPITEYRKRKATEALIADRAGVDPSEVILDAPSRELITGEARRGKTEVPILNDGRVRPLTRL
;
A
#
# COMPACT_ATOMS: atom_id res chain seq x y z
N MET A 1 12.34 2.45 15.32
CA MET A 1 12.74 2.39 13.90
C MET A 1 13.82 3.40 13.58
N HIS A 2 13.50 4.68 13.39
CA HIS A 2 14.46 5.68 12.89
C HIS A 2 15.02 6.65 13.94
N GLY A 3 14.91 6.31 15.22
CA GLY A 3 15.21 7.24 16.31
C GLY A 3 14.20 8.39 16.39
N SER A 4 14.69 9.61 16.60
CA SER A 4 13.85 10.81 16.70
C SER A 4 13.60 11.44 15.32
N VAL A 5 12.33 11.52 14.92
CA VAL A 5 11.92 12.21 13.69
C VAL A 5 11.60 13.67 14.00
N LYS A 6 12.30 14.60 13.36
CA LYS A 6 12.05 16.05 13.49
C LYS A 6 11.05 16.50 12.44
N VAL A 7 10.00 17.18 12.86
CA VAL A 7 8.98 17.75 11.97
C VAL A 7 8.72 19.20 12.37
N SER A 8 8.62 20.09 11.39
CA SER A 8 8.53 21.54 11.62
C SER A 8 7.78 22.24 10.48
N GLY A 9 7.31 23.46 10.75
CA GLY A 9 6.61 24.30 9.76
C GLY A 9 5.32 23.64 9.26
N VAL A 10 5.03 23.78 7.97
CA VAL A 10 3.83 23.22 7.33
C VAL A 10 3.65 21.72 7.58
N PHE A 11 4.74 20.95 7.69
CA PHE A 11 4.65 19.50 7.94
C PHE A 11 4.14 19.18 9.35
N LEU A 12 4.44 20.03 10.33
CA LEU A 12 3.89 19.88 11.67
C LEU A 12 2.40 20.21 11.69
N GLU A 13 1.98 21.24 10.94
CA GLU A 13 0.56 21.56 10.75
C GLU A 13 -0.17 20.41 10.04
N LEU A 14 0.43 19.82 9.00
CA LEU A 14 -0.09 18.62 8.34
C LEU A 14 -0.23 17.46 9.33
N LEU A 15 0.74 17.21 10.20
CA LEU A 15 0.62 16.15 11.21
C LEU A 15 -0.59 16.32 12.14
N HIS A 16 -0.97 17.55 12.45
CA HIS A 16 -2.13 17.83 13.30
C HIS A 16 -3.47 17.74 12.57
N ARG A 17 -3.45 17.55 11.24
CA ARG A 17 -4.67 17.40 10.45
C ARG A 17 -5.43 16.12 10.82
N PRO A 18 -6.76 16.18 10.96
CA PRO A 18 -7.58 15.03 11.32
C PRO A 18 -7.48 13.89 10.30
N GLU A 19 -7.25 14.21 9.02
CA GLU A 19 -7.01 13.24 7.96
C GLU A 19 -5.81 12.32 8.30
N LEU A 20 -4.71 12.90 8.80
CA LEU A 20 -3.52 12.16 9.25
C LEU A 20 -3.76 11.50 10.61
N GLN A 21 -4.36 12.21 11.57
CA GLN A 21 -4.63 11.68 12.91
C GLN A 21 -5.54 10.44 12.88
N ARG A 22 -6.47 10.35 11.91
CA ARG A 22 -7.29 9.15 11.67
C ARG A 22 -6.45 7.89 11.48
N LEU A 23 -5.26 8.01 10.87
CA LEU A 23 -4.38 6.88 10.63
C LEU A 23 -3.85 6.22 11.91
N HIS A 24 -3.97 6.84 13.09
CA HIS A 24 -3.75 6.15 14.37
C HIS A 24 -4.70 4.97 14.58
N GLY A 25 -5.90 5.02 14.00
CA GLY A 25 -6.90 3.96 14.09
C GLY A 25 -6.83 2.93 12.96
N VAL A 26 -5.86 3.03 12.04
CA VAL A 26 -5.72 2.13 10.89
C VAL A 26 -4.37 1.40 10.99
N LYS A 27 -4.41 0.08 11.21
CA LYS A 27 -3.21 -0.74 11.30
C LYS A 27 -2.54 -0.90 9.95
N GLN A 28 -1.20 -0.91 9.94
CA GLN A 28 -0.41 -1.11 8.72
C GLN A 28 -0.68 -2.50 8.11
N LEU A 29 -0.64 -3.53 8.96
CA LEU A 29 -0.76 -4.94 8.56
C LEU A 29 -2.14 -5.54 8.87
N GLY A 30 -3.17 -4.72 8.98
CA GLY A 30 -4.55 -5.17 9.17
C GLY A 30 -4.71 -6.20 10.30
N LEU A 31 -5.04 -7.45 9.96
CA LEU A 31 -5.28 -8.56 10.89
C LEU A 31 -4.03 -9.39 11.22
N ALA A 32 -2.83 -8.99 10.78
CA ALA A 32 -1.60 -9.72 11.04
C ALA A 32 -1.30 -9.92 12.53
N TYR A 33 -1.80 -9.04 13.40
CA TYR A 33 -1.66 -9.17 14.86
C TYR A 33 -2.25 -10.47 15.44
N LEU A 34 -3.16 -11.14 14.72
CA LEU A 34 -3.70 -12.45 15.10
C LEU A 34 -2.67 -13.60 14.97
N VAL A 35 -1.56 -13.34 14.26
CA VAL A 35 -0.44 -14.28 14.07
C VAL A 35 0.84 -13.73 14.70
N PHE A 36 1.12 -12.45 14.48
CA PHE A 36 2.29 -11.73 14.99
C PHE A 36 1.83 -10.72 16.04
N PRO A 37 1.74 -11.09 17.34
CA PRO A 37 1.11 -10.23 18.35
C PRO A 37 1.73 -8.84 18.50
N GLY A 38 2.97 -8.64 18.05
CA GLY A 38 3.65 -7.35 18.02
C GLY A 38 3.23 -6.42 16.87
N ALA A 39 2.58 -6.93 15.81
CA ALA A 39 2.18 -6.18 14.61
C ALA A 39 1.00 -5.22 14.85
N ASN A 40 1.20 -4.26 15.76
CA ASN A 40 0.20 -3.28 16.17
C ASN A 40 0.42 -1.88 15.59
N HIS A 41 1.51 -1.69 14.85
CA HIS A 41 1.86 -0.41 14.26
C HIS A 41 0.80 0.08 13.27
N THR A 42 0.73 1.40 13.15
CA THR A 42 -0.33 2.09 12.41
C THR A 42 0.23 2.76 11.17
N ARG A 43 -0.68 3.11 10.26
CA ARG A 43 -0.33 3.89 9.06
C ARG A 43 0.24 5.26 9.42
N PHE A 44 -0.16 5.84 10.55
CA PHE A 44 0.41 7.11 11.03
C PHE A 44 1.92 7.00 11.28
N GLU A 45 2.36 5.96 12.00
CA GLU A 45 3.78 5.75 12.30
C GLU A 45 4.58 5.47 11.02
N HIS A 46 3.96 4.80 10.05
CA HIS A 46 4.51 4.54 8.74
C HIS A 46 4.65 5.84 7.92
N SER A 47 3.60 6.65 7.77
CA SER A 47 3.65 7.96 7.09
C SER A 47 4.75 8.86 7.65
N LEU A 48 4.92 8.91 8.97
CA LEU A 48 6.00 9.68 9.61
C LEU A 48 7.38 9.09 9.31
N GLY A 49 7.49 7.77 9.21
CA GLY A 49 8.71 7.08 8.83
C GLY A 49 9.08 7.28 7.36
N THR A 50 8.11 7.17 6.46
CA THR A 50 8.26 7.47 5.03
C THR A 50 8.67 8.93 4.82
N TYR A 51 8.08 9.89 5.56
CA TYR A 51 8.53 11.29 5.60
C TYR A 51 10.01 11.42 6.00
N TYR A 52 10.44 10.70 7.03
CA TYR A 52 11.84 10.72 7.48
C TYR A 52 12.79 10.19 6.41
N VAL A 53 12.48 9.01 5.84
CA VAL A 53 13.31 8.38 4.80
C VAL A 53 13.34 9.25 3.54
N ALA A 54 12.21 9.83 3.13
CA ALA A 54 12.16 10.77 2.01
C ALA A 54 13.04 12.00 2.27
N GLY A 55 13.10 12.50 3.50
CA GLY A 55 14.00 13.59 3.89
C GLY A 55 15.48 13.24 3.67
N LEU A 56 15.88 12.04 4.09
CA LEU A 56 17.24 11.53 3.85
C LEU A 56 17.54 11.40 2.36
N MET A 57 16.58 10.89 1.57
CA MET A 57 16.73 10.78 0.11
C MET A 57 16.86 12.16 -0.55
N CYS A 58 16.03 13.13 -0.16
CA CYS A 58 16.11 14.51 -0.68
C CYS A 58 17.48 15.13 -0.43
N GLU A 59 18.08 14.88 0.74
CA GLU A 59 19.42 15.36 1.09
C GLU A 59 20.50 14.66 0.25
N ALA A 60 20.42 13.34 0.09
CA ALA A 60 21.40 12.58 -0.70
C ALA A 60 21.33 12.87 -2.21
N LEU A 61 20.15 13.21 -2.73
CA LEU A 61 19.93 13.57 -4.13
C LEU A 61 20.10 15.08 -4.40
N GLU A 62 20.39 15.87 -3.36
CA GLU A 62 20.55 17.33 -3.44
C GLU A 62 19.35 18.03 -4.11
N LEU A 63 18.13 17.61 -3.78
CA LEU A 63 16.92 18.15 -4.40
C LEU A 63 16.72 19.63 -4.06
N SER A 64 16.13 20.36 -5.02
CA SER A 64 15.78 21.76 -4.82
C SER A 64 14.81 21.93 -3.63
N PRO A 65 14.77 23.09 -2.96
CA PRO A 65 13.83 23.33 -1.86
C PRO A 65 12.37 23.08 -2.24
N GLU A 66 11.99 23.39 -3.49
CA GLU A 66 10.64 23.15 -4.02
C GLU A 66 10.35 21.65 -4.16
N ASP A 67 11.25 20.91 -4.82
CA ASP A 67 11.14 19.46 -5.02
C ASP A 67 11.13 18.73 -3.68
N ARG A 68 11.99 19.14 -2.75
CA ARG A 68 12.04 18.60 -1.38
C ARG A 68 10.72 18.82 -0.65
N ALA A 69 10.10 20.00 -0.78
CA ALA A 69 8.83 20.29 -0.13
C ALA A 69 7.70 19.40 -0.70
N GLN A 70 7.64 19.24 -2.02
CA GLN A 70 6.67 18.36 -2.69
C GLN A 70 6.87 16.88 -2.31
N ALA A 71 8.12 16.39 -2.35
CA ALA A 71 8.46 15.02 -1.97
C ALA A 71 8.08 14.71 -0.53
N LEU A 72 8.41 15.60 0.41
CA LEU A 72 8.10 15.42 1.83
C LEU A 72 6.59 15.48 2.10
N ALA A 73 5.86 16.38 1.43
CA ALA A 73 4.41 16.45 1.56
C ALA A 73 3.76 15.16 1.01
N ALA A 74 4.18 14.71 -0.17
CA ALA A 74 3.68 13.46 -0.74
C ALA A 74 4.03 12.25 0.15
N ALA A 75 5.26 12.16 0.67
CA ALA A 75 5.70 11.10 1.57
C ALA A 75 4.86 11.03 2.85
N LEU A 76 4.54 12.19 3.43
CA LEU A 76 3.72 12.25 4.64
C LEU A 76 2.25 11.91 4.35
N LEU A 77 1.74 12.24 3.17
CA LEU A 77 0.30 12.17 2.85
C LEU A 77 -0.08 10.95 1.99
N HIS A 78 0.88 10.17 1.49
CA HIS A 78 0.64 9.07 0.53
C HIS A 78 -0.39 8.06 1.04
N ASP A 79 -0.42 7.87 2.36
CA ASP A 79 -1.23 6.84 3.00
C ASP A 79 -2.63 7.32 3.43
N LEU A 80 -2.96 8.60 3.20
CA LEU A 80 -4.25 9.19 3.61
C LEU A 80 -5.46 8.47 3.02
N GLY A 81 -5.29 7.98 1.80
CA GLY A 81 -6.35 7.33 1.03
C GLY A 81 -6.70 5.92 1.51
N HIS A 82 -5.98 5.37 2.49
CA HIS A 82 -6.23 4.03 2.99
C HIS A 82 -7.43 3.99 3.96
N PRO A 83 -8.56 3.34 3.57
CA PRO A 83 -9.62 2.98 4.51
C PRO A 83 -9.17 1.91 5.53
N PRO A 84 -10.01 1.60 6.53
CA PRO A 84 -9.76 0.53 7.47
C PRO A 84 -9.42 -0.80 6.78
N PHE A 85 -8.41 -1.52 7.29
CA PHE A 85 -7.92 -2.77 6.70
C PHE A 85 -7.61 -2.71 5.19
N SER A 86 -7.20 -1.57 4.65
CA SER A 86 -7.07 -1.34 3.20
C SER A 86 -6.51 -2.48 2.34
N HIS A 87 -5.27 -2.95 2.56
CA HIS A 87 -4.68 -4.01 1.72
C HIS A 87 -5.44 -5.33 1.83
N THR A 88 -6.01 -5.61 3.01
CA THR A 88 -6.90 -6.75 3.21
C THR A 88 -8.14 -6.61 2.31
N LEU A 89 -8.76 -5.43 2.27
CA LEU A 89 -10.03 -5.19 1.60
C LEU A 89 -9.92 -4.66 0.16
N GLU A 90 -8.71 -4.39 -0.33
CA GLU A 90 -8.42 -3.73 -1.61
C GLU A 90 -9.19 -4.36 -2.77
N GLU A 91 -9.11 -5.69 -2.92
CA GLU A 91 -9.82 -6.42 -3.99
C GLU A 91 -11.34 -6.18 -3.94
N VAL A 92 -11.94 -6.24 -2.75
CA VAL A 92 -13.39 -6.04 -2.57
C VAL A 92 -13.78 -4.59 -2.82
N LEU A 93 -12.99 -3.63 -2.31
CA LEU A 93 -13.26 -2.21 -2.48
C LEU A 93 -13.18 -1.78 -3.94
N GLU A 94 -12.18 -2.24 -4.68
CA GLU A 94 -12.02 -1.95 -6.09
C GLU A 94 -13.11 -2.61 -6.95
N ASN A 95 -13.34 -3.92 -6.77
CA ASN A 95 -14.21 -4.67 -7.67
C ASN A 95 -15.71 -4.52 -7.36
N ARG A 96 -16.07 -4.29 -6.10
CA ARG A 96 -17.47 -4.11 -5.70
C ARG A 96 -17.87 -2.63 -5.66
N PHE A 97 -17.01 -1.77 -5.13
CA PHE A 97 -17.35 -0.37 -4.84
C PHE A 97 -16.62 0.63 -5.74
N SER A 98 -15.77 0.17 -6.67
CA SER A 98 -14.96 1.03 -7.56
C SER A 98 -14.07 2.04 -6.81
N MET A 99 -13.76 1.74 -5.55
CA MET A 99 -12.99 2.59 -4.66
C MET A 99 -11.51 2.23 -4.76
N ASP A 100 -10.71 3.21 -5.18
CA ASP A 100 -9.27 3.10 -5.25
C ASP A 100 -8.63 4.00 -4.19
N HIS A 101 -7.72 3.44 -3.39
CA HIS A 101 -7.16 4.16 -2.26
C HIS A 101 -6.20 5.27 -2.69
N MET A 102 -5.46 5.12 -3.80
CA MET A 102 -4.58 6.18 -4.30
C MET A 102 -5.38 7.39 -4.79
N GLU A 103 -6.46 7.16 -5.55
CA GLU A 103 -7.38 8.21 -5.98
C GLU A 103 -8.12 8.85 -4.80
N LEU A 104 -8.50 8.06 -3.80
CA LEU A 104 -9.10 8.58 -2.57
C LEU A 104 -8.11 9.47 -1.81
N GLY A 105 -6.84 9.07 -1.70
CA GLY A 105 -5.78 9.87 -1.08
C GLY A 105 -5.56 11.17 -1.83
N ALA A 106 -5.49 11.12 -3.15
CA ALA A 106 -5.36 12.29 -4.00
C ALA A 106 -6.57 13.24 -3.86
N ALA A 107 -7.79 12.70 -3.78
CA ALA A 107 -9.01 13.48 -3.56
C ALA A 107 -9.03 14.16 -2.17
N LEU A 108 -8.50 13.51 -1.13
CA LEU A 108 -8.32 14.11 0.20
C LEU A 108 -7.29 15.25 0.16
N VAL A 109 -6.15 15.03 -0.50
CA VAL A 109 -5.10 16.07 -0.66
C VAL A 109 -5.63 17.28 -1.42
N ARG A 110 -6.43 17.06 -2.48
CA ARG A 110 -7.09 18.13 -3.26
C ARG A 110 -8.25 18.82 -2.53
N GLY A 111 -8.63 18.36 -1.33
CA GLY A 111 -9.79 18.88 -0.60
C GLY A 111 -11.15 18.56 -1.26
N GLN A 112 -11.20 17.58 -2.16
CA GLN A 112 -12.42 17.14 -2.85
C GLN A 112 -13.24 16.13 -2.01
N ARG A 113 -12.60 15.56 -0.99
CA ARG A 113 -13.19 14.65 0.00
C ARG A 113 -12.78 15.09 1.40
N SER A 114 -13.59 14.73 2.38
CA SER A 114 -13.27 14.92 3.81
C SER A 114 -13.12 13.56 4.49
N ALA A 115 -12.10 13.44 5.34
CA ALA A 115 -11.93 12.32 6.27
C ALA A 115 -12.60 12.58 7.64
N VAL A 116 -13.30 13.71 7.77
CA VAL A 116 -14.01 14.14 8.98
C VAL A 116 -15.49 14.23 8.67
N ARG A 117 -16.34 13.79 9.60
CA ARG A 117 -17.79 13.97 9.51
C ARG A 117 -18.20 15.39 9.88
N ASP A 118 -19.30 15.88 9.35
CA ASP A 118 -19.77 17.25 9.61
C ASP A 118 -19.89 17.58 11.11
N TRP A 119 -20.39 16.63 11.91
CA TRP A 119 -20.52 16.80 13.37
C TRP A 119 -19.19 16.72 14.12
N GLU A 120 -18.19 16.00 13.60
CA GLU A 120 -16.84 15.96 14.17
C GLU A 120 -16.12 17.28 13.90
N GLN A 121 -16.33 17.84 12.70
CA GLN A 121 -15.76 19.10 12.24
C GLN A 121 -16.14 20.27 13.17
N GLU A 122 -17.40 20.33 13.61
CA GLU A 122 -17.88 21.33 14.59
C GLU A 122 -17.17 21.23 15.95
N MET A 123 -16.73 20.03 16.35
CA MET A 123 -16.09 19.80 17.65
C MET A 123 -14.58 20.05 17.63
N ILE A 124 -13.91 19.66 16.55
CA ILE A 124 -12.43 19.76 16.45
C ILE A 124 -11.97 21.16 16.00
N GLY A 125 -12.85 21.96 15.39
CA GLY A 125 -12.53 23.32 14.96
C GLY A 125 -11.42 23.41 13.92
N CYS A 126 -11.27 22.37 13.08
CA CYS A 126 -10.15 22.24 12.15
C CYS A 126 -10.40 23.05 10.86
N GLU A 127 -9.98 24.31 10.80
CA GLU A 127 -10.25 25.15 9.63
C GLU A 127 -9.45 24.75 8.38
N GLY A 128 -10.13 24.84 7.23
CA GLY A 128 -9.55 24.65 5.90
C GLY A 128 -9.21 23.21 5.51
N THR A 129 -8.83 23.02 4.26
CA THR A 129 -8.43 21.73 3.67
C THR A 129 -6.92 21.53 3.65
N ILE A 130 -6.46 20.30 3.41
CA ILE A 130 -5.04 20.02 3.13
C ILE A 130 -4.55 20.85 1.94
N ALA A 131 -5.36 20.96 0.88
CA ALA A 131 -5.01 21.76 -0.30
C ALA A 131 -4.72 23.22 0.09
N GLU A 132 -5.61 23.86 0.83
CA GLU A 132 -5.42 25.26 1.27
C GLU A 132 -4.20 25.45 2.18
N LEU A 133 -3.89 24.45 3.02
CA LEU A 133 -2.68 24.46 3.84
C LEU A 133 -1.40 24.36 3.00
N LEU A 134 -1.38 23.45 2.02
CA LEU A 134 -0.26 23.29 1.10
C LEU A 134 -0.05 24.55 0.25
N GLU A 135 -1.11 25.07 -0.37
CA GLU A 135 -1.06 26.22 -1.28
C GLU A 135 -0.58 27.50 -0.56
N ARG A 136 -1.07 27.79 0.65
CA ARG A 136 -0.60 28.98 1.39
C ARG A 136 0.89 28.93 1.74
N ASN A 137 1.45 27.72 1.80
CA ASN A 137 2.86 27.49 2.09
C ASN A 137 3.70 27.28 0.81
N GLY A 138 3.13 27.56 -0.37
CA GLY A 138 3.83 27.46 -1.66
C GLY A 138 4.10 26.03 -2.12
N ILE A 139 3.35 25.04 -1.62
CA ILE A 139 3.41 23.65 -2.07
C ILE A 139 2.16 23.38 -2.92
N PRO A 140 2.29 23.18 -4.24
CA PRO A 140 1.12 22.93 -5.08
C PRO A 140 0.45 21.61 -4.71
N ALA A 141 -0.83 21.66 -4.30
CA ALA A 141 -1.57 20.48 -3.86
C ALA A 141 -1.74 19.46 -4.99
N GLU A 142 -1.91 19.95 -6.23
CA GLU A 142 -2.02 19.08 -7.41
C GLU A 142 -0.72 18.31 -7.67
N ALA A 143 0.45 18.94 -7.50
CA ALA A 143 1.73 18.27 -7.67
C ALA A 143 1.92 17.16 -6.62
N VAL A 144 1.51 17.41 -5.37
CA VAL A 144 1.53 16.40 -4.30
C VAL A 144 0.59 15.23 -4.63
N ALA A 145 -0.64 15.53 -5.04
CA ALA A 145 -1.62 14.52 -5.43
C ALA A 145 -1.13 13.68 -6.63
N ASP A 146 -0.46 14.31 -7.59
CA ASP A 146 0.13 13.64 -8.75
C ASP A 146 1.28 12.69 -8.40
N ILE A 147 2.07 13.01 -7.36
CA ILE A 147 3.12 12.12 -6.86
C ILE A 147 2.48 10.90 -6.17
N ILE A 148 1.41 11.10 -5.40
CA ILE A 148 0.69 10.02 -4.69
C ILE A 148 0.07 9.03 -5.68
N VAL A 149 -0.54 9.51 -6.77
CA VAL A 149 -1.10 8.64 -7.81
C VAL A 149 0.01 8.13 -8.74
N SER A 150 0.43 6.87 -8.57
CA SER A 150 1.46 6.25 -9.40
C SER A 150 1.18 6.38 -10.93
N PRO A 151 2.18 6.62 -11.80
CA PRO A 151 2.02 6.75 -13.25
C PRO A 151 1.42 5.49 -13.90
N GLY A 152 1.76 4.32 -13.37
CA GLY A 152 1.19 3.04 -13.82
C GLY A 152 -0.31 2.91 -13.52
N HIS A 153 -0.81 3.66 -12.54
CA HIS A 153 -2.23 3.73 -12.21
C HIS A 153 -3.01 4.60 -13.20
N LYS A 154 -2.43 5.74 -13.59
CA LYS A 154 -2.95 6.62 -14.66
C LYS A 154 -3.13 5.86 -15.99
N ALA A 155 -2.19 4.96 -16.32
CA ALA A 155 -2.24 4.14 -17.52
C ALA A 155 -3.35 3.04 -17.52
N ARG A 156 -3.72 2.51 -16.34
CA ARG A 156 -4.70 1.41 -16.22
C ARG A 156 -6.16 1.85 -16.41
N ARG A 157 -6.49 3.12 -16.17
CA ARG A 157 -7.90 3.56 -16.01
C ARG A 157 -8.49 4.41 -17.15
N GLY A 158 -7.72 4.88 -18.15
CA GLY A 158 -8.38 5.61 -19.25
C GLY A 158 -7.57 6.50 -20.19
N GLN A 159 -6.24 6.61 -20.10
CA GLN A 159 -5.45 7.28 -21.15
C GLN A 159 -5.05 6.30 -22.26
N ARG A 160 -6.05 5.67 -22.90
CA ARG A 160 -5.94 5.25 -24.31
C ARG A 160 -6.32 6.44 -25.19
N LEU A 161 -5.52 7.50 -25.15
CA LEU A 161 -5.49 8.49 -26.21
C LEU A 161 -4.04 8.84 -26.52
N ILE A 162 -3.57 8.21 -27.59
CA ILE A 162 -2.48 8.66 -28.47
C ILE A 162 -1.13 8.85 -27.77
N THR A 163 -0.30 7.81 -27.78
CA THR A 163 1.18 7.96 -27.84
C THR A 163 1.85 6.64 -28.26
N GLU A 164 1.25 5.92 -29.21
CA GLU A 164 1.98 4.95 -30.04
C GLU A 164 2.36 5.64 -31.36
N ALA A 165 3.29 6.61 -31.34
CA ALA A 165 3.89 7.13 -32.57
C ALA A 165 5.15 7.99 -32.40
N SER A 166 5.49 8.49 -31.21
CA SER A 166 6.67 9.34 -31.06
C SER A 166 7.37 9.07 -29.73
N GLY A 167 8.58 8.50 -29.82
CA GLY A 167 9.50 8.23 -28.70
C GLY A 167 10.07 9.48 -28.04
N GLN A 168 9.21 10.43 -27.69
CA GLN A 168 9.51 11.64 -26.93
C GLN A 168 8.29 11.98 -26.05
N SER A 169 8.10 11.24 -24.96
CA SER A 169 7.18 11.64 -23.90
C SER A 169 7.92 12.52 -22.90
N HIS A 170 7.61 13.82 -22.94
CA HIS A 170 7.77 14.83 -21.89
C HIS A 170 9.20 15.15 -21.39
N PHE A 171 9.87 16.02 -22.13
CA PHE A 171 10.93 16.91 -21.61
C PHE A 171 10.34 17.90 -20.57
N ASN A 172 10.07 17.41 -19.36
CA ASN A 172 9.96 18.14 -18.08
C ASN A 172 9.65 17.19 -16.89
N SER A 173 9.80 15.87 -17.06
CA SER A 173 9.34 14.86 -16.11
C SER A 173 10.18 14.85 -14.83
N ARG A 174 9.65 15.44 -13.74
CA ARG A 174 10.10 15.21 -12.35
C ARG A 174 9.80 13.76 -11.93
N ASP A 175 10.22 12.78 -12.74
CA ASP A 175 9.92 11.36 -12.50
C ASP A 175 10.62 10.86 -11.24
N HIS A 176 11.77 11.45 -10.88
CA HIS A 176 12.45 11.20 -9.62
C HIS A 176 11.54 11.39 -8.41
N LEU A 177 10.68 12.42 -8.39
CA LEU A 177 9.75 12.64 -7.26
C LEU A 177 8.74 11.51 -7.14
N ASN A 178 8.28 10.97 -8.26
CA ASN A 178 7.41 9.81 -8.25
C ASN A 178 8.16 8.56 -7.79
N GLN A 179 9.37 8.33 -8.31
CA GLN A 179 10.24 7.20 -7.94
C GLN A 179 10.67 7.23 -6.47
N MET A 180 10.66 8.39 -5.81
CA MET A 180 10.90 8.49 -4.37
C MET A 180 9.82 7.80 -3.52
N LEU A 181 8.60 7.64 -4.05
CA LEU A 181 7.49 6.93 -3.37
C LEU A 181 7.05 5.65 -4.08
N HIS A 182 7.29 5.55 -5.40
CA HIS A 182 6.81 4.46 -6.25
C HIS A 182 7.96 3.87 -7.09
N GLY A 183 9.07 3.56 -6.45
CA GLY A 183 10.29 3.07 -7.08
C GLY A 183 10.64 1.62 -6.70
N PRO A 184 11.73 1.08 -7.25
CA PRO A 184 12.31 -0.17 -6.76
C PRO A 184 13.12 0.04 -5.46
N VAL A 185 13.54 1.30 -5.20
CA VAL A 185 14.21 1.78 -3.97
C VAL A 185 13.56 3.10 -3.60
N ASP A 186 12.41 3.03 -2.93
CA ASP A 186 11.61 4.19 -2.52
C ASP A 186 11.51 4.31 -0.99
N ALA A 187 11.07 5.48 -0.52
CA ALA A 187 10.95 5.78 0.90
C ALA A 187 9.88 4.93 1.60
N ASP A 188 8.79 4.63 0.90
CA ASP A 188 7.68 3.80 1.38
C ASP A 188 8.18 2.39 1.72
N GLN A 189 8.77 1.70 0.73
CA GLN A 189 9.32 0.36 0.86
C GLN A 189 10.42 0.26 1.91
N MET A 190 11.31 1.25 1.97
CA MET A 190 12.37 1.25 2.96
C MET A 190 11.81 1.39 4.39
N ASP A 191 10.77 2.21 4.61
CA ASP A 191 10.14 2.29 5.93
C ASP A 191 9.35 1.03 6.28
N TYR A 192 8.40 0.60 5.43
CA TYR A 192 7.49 -0.48 5.82
C TYR A 192 8.23 -1.80 6.01
N LEU A 193 9.23 -2.13 5.18
CA LEU A 193 9.95 -3.40 5.34
C LEU A 193 10.69 -3.45 6.67
N LEU A 194 11.39 -2.37 7.03
CA LEU A 194 12.08 -2.25 8.31
C LEU A 194 11.09 -2.31 9.48
N ARG A 195 10.00 -1.54 9.38
CA ARG A 195 8.99 -1.42 10.44
C ARG A 195 8.24 -2.72 10.66
N ASP A 196 7.76 -3.33 9.59
CA ASP A 196 7.05 -4.59 9.63
C ASP A 196 7.92 -5.68 10.24
N ALA A 197 9.19 -5.79 9.81
CA ALA A 197 10.15 -6.73 10.39
C ALA A 197 10.32 -6.51 11.91
N HIS A 198 10.45 -5.25 12.34
CA HIS A 198 10.59 -4.90 13.75
C HIS A 198 9.36 -5.29 14.59
N TYR A 199 8.15 -4.87 14.18
CA TYR A 199 6.94 -5.11 14.96
C TYR A 199 6.47 -6.58 14.88
N THR A 200 6.75 -7.29 13.78
CA THR A 200 6.45 -8.73 13.68
C THR A 200 7.49 -9.59 14.41
N GLY A 201 8.69 -9.05 14.69
CA GLY A 201 9.82 -9.80 15.24
C GLY A 201 10.51 -10.71 14.23
N VAL A 202 10.19 -10.58 12.95
CA VAL A 202 10.75 -11.39 11.87
C VAL A 202 12.09 -10.80 11.45
N ALA A 203 13.18 -11.54 11.73
CA ALA A 203 14.54 -11.15 11.37
C ALA A 203 14.90 -11.65 9.96
N HIS A 204 14.38 -11.00 8.93
CA HIS A 204 14.61 -11.39 7.54
C HIS A 204 15.35 -10.30 6.76
N GLY A 205 16.67 -10.48 6.65
CA GLY A 205 17.57 -9.57 5.94
C GLY A 205 17.84 -8.28 6.72
N ALA A 206 19.10 -7.85 6.73
CA ALA A 206 19.44 -6.51 7.21
C ALA A 206 19.25 -5.52 6.06
N ILE A 207 18.27 -4.62 6.17
CA ILE A 207 18.14 -3.49 5.24
C ILE A 207 19.06 -2.39 5.75
N ASP A 208 20.15 -2.15 5.02
CA ASP A 208 21.09 -1.08 5.29
C ASP A 208 20.58 0.23 4.67
N LEU A 209 19.68 0.89 5.40
CA LEU A 209 19.05 2.14 5.00
C LEU A 209 20.10 3.22 4.70
N ASP A 210 21.09 3.37 5.58
CA ASP A 210 22.14 4.38 5.44
C ASP A 210 22.92 4.15 4.15
N ARG A 211 23.33 2.91 3.87
CA ARG A 211 24.07 2.60 2.64
C ARG A 211 23.22 2.81 1.39
N LEU A 212 21.94 2.44 1.40
CA LEU A 212 21.03 2.70 0.28
C LEU A 212 20.93 4.20 -0.02
N VAL A 213 20.59 5.01 1.00
CA VAL A 213 20.46 6.46 0.87
C VAL A 213 21.76 7.12 0.38
N HIS A 214 22.93 6.73 0.88
CA HIS A 214 24.19 7.35 0.45
C HIS A 214 24.65 6.91 -0.95
N THR A 215 24.02 5.87 -1.52
CA THR A 215 24.41 5.33 -2.82
C THR A 215 23.41 5.60 -3.93
N ILE A 216 22.23 6.16 -3.63
CA ILE A 216 21.33 6.68 -4.66
C ILE A 216 21.91 7.93 -5.35
N ALA A 217 21.55 8.12 -6.61
CA ALA A 217 21.95 9.25 -7.44
C ALA A 217 20.85 9.59 -8.44
N LEU A 218 20.81 10.83 -8.91
CA LEU A 218 20.05 11.19 -10.10
C LEU A 218 20.89 10.96 -11.36
N HIS A 219 20.33 10.25 -12.33
CA HIS A 219 20.94 10.05 -13.64
C HIS A 219 19.88 10.20 -14.73
N HIS A 220 19.99 11.25 -15.54
CA HIS A 220 19.00 11.62 -16.56
C HIS A 220 17.56 11.79 -16.06
N GLY A 221 17.39 12.20 -14.80
CA GLY A 221 16.07 12.42 -14.19
C GLY A 221 15.52 11.21 -13.42
N ASP A 222 16.23 10.08 -13.44
CA ASP A 222 15.85 8.86 -12.71
C ASP A 222 16.73 8.64 -11.48
N ILE A 223 16.14 8.05 -10.43
CA ILE A 223 16.82 7.54 -9.26
C ILE A 223 17.50 6.22 -9.62
N VAL A 224 18.82 6.20 -9.48
CA VAL A 224 19.67 5.01 -9.70
C VAL A 224 20.52 4.74 -8.48
N VAL A 225 20.89 3.47 -8.26
CA VAL A 225 21.83 3.08 -7.21
C VAL A 225 23.23 2.97 -7.82
N ARG A 226 24.22 3.66 -7.26
CA ARG A 226 25.63 3.52 -7.69
C ARG A 226 26.13 2.10 -7.40
N LYS A 227 27.05 1.58 -8.21
CA LYS A 227 27.60 0.20 -8.05
C LYS A 227 28.11 -0.14 -6.65
N ASN A 228 28.64 0.83 -5.90
CA ASN A 228 29.07 0.60 -4.52
C ASN A 228 27.90 0.39 -3.54
N GLY A 229 26.66 0.63 -3.95
CA GLY A 229 25.42 0.32 -3.23
C GLY A 229 24.77 -1.01 -3.62
N LEU A 230 25.36 -1.77 -4.55
CA LEU A 230 24.81 -3.02 -5.08
C LEU A 230 24.36 -3.99 -3.98
N VAL A 231 25.26 -4.27 -3.02
CA VAL A 231 24.99 -5.21 -1.93
C VAL A 231 23.82 -4.77 -1.04
N ALA A 232 23.67 -3.45 -0.82
CA ALA A 232 22.56 -2.93 -0.02
C ALA A 232 21.23 -3.06 -0.79
N ALA A 233 21.24 -2.84 -2.11
CA ALA A 233 20.09 -3.08 -2.98
C ALA A 233 19.70 -4.56 -3.03
N GLU A 234 20.67 -5.47 -3.12
CA GLU A 234 20.43 -6.92 -3.02
C GLU A 234 19.80 -7.28 -1.66
N GLY A 235 20.35 -6.73 -0.57
CA GLY A 235 19.81 -6.91 0.78
C GLY A 235 18.35 -6.49 0.89
N LEU A 236 17.97 -5.34 0.32
CA LEU A 236 16.59 -4.87 0.25
C LEU A 236 15.69 -5.86 -0.52
N MET A 237 16.15 -6.36 -1.67
CA MET A 237 15.36 -7.30 -2.49
C MET A 237 15.15 -8.64 -1.76
N VAL A 238 16.18 -9.15 -1.09
CA VAL A 238 16.10 -10.39 -0.29
C VAL A 238 15.16 -10.19 0.90
N ALA A 239 15.32 -9.11 1.65
CA ALA A 239 14.44 -8.78 2.78
C ALA A 239 12.98 -8.71 2.33
N ARG A 240 12.70 -8.03 1.20
CA ARG A 240 11.36 -7.98 0.61
C ARG A 240 10.82 -9.38 0.30
N ALA A 241 11.55 -10.22 -0.42
CA ALA A 241 11.10 -11.56 -0.79
C ALA A 241 10.79 -12.44 0.45
N LEU A 242 11.61 -12.34 1.49
CA LEU A 242 11.41 -13.06 2.75
C LEU A 242 10.20 -12.53 3.53
N MET A 243 9.98 -11.21 3.55
CA MET A 243 8.80 -10.60 4.19
C MET A 243 7.50 -11.02 3.49
N TYR A 244 7.49 -11.08 2.16
CA TYR A 244 6.35 -11.59 1.39
C TYR A 244 5.99 -13.03 1.75
N SER A 245 6.97 -13.92 1.79
CA SER A 245 6.72 -15.34 2.10
C SER A 245 6.36 -15.58 3.56
N SER A 246 6.94 -14.83 4.49
CA SER A 246 6.87 -15.13 5.92
C SER A 246 5.78 -14.37 6.66
N VAL A 247 5.46 -13.15 6.22
CA VAL A 247 4.46 -12.28 6.86
C VAL A 247 3.25 -12.08 5.97
N TYR A 248 3.42 -11.47 4.78
CA TYR A 248 2.29 -11.05 3.94
C TYR A 248 1.48 -12.24 3.39
N PHE A 249 2.16 -13.31 2.95
CA PHE A 249 1.53 -14.56 2.53
C PHE A 249 1.47 -15.62 3.62
N HIS A 250 1.62 -15.25 4.90
CA HIS A 250 1.45 -16.21 5.97
C HIS A 250 0.00 -16.74 5.97
N LYS A 251 -0.15 -18.05 5.76
CA LYS A 251 -1.47 -18.71 5.58
C LYS A 251 -2.54 -18.29 6.59
N THR A 252 -2.18 -18.11 7.86
CA THR A 252 -3.15 -17.75 8.91
C THR A 252 -3.53 -16.28 8.87
N VAL A 253 -2.62 -15.39 8.42
CA VAL A 253 -2.93 -13.98 8.18
C VAL A 253 -3.92 -13.90 7.02
N ARG A 254 -3.58 -14.54 5.90
CA ARG A 254 -4.45 -14.63 4.71
C ARG A 254 -5.84 -15.19 5.02
N ILE A 255 -5.95 -16.23 5.84
CA ILE A 255 -7.25 -16.76 6.28
C ILE A 255 -8.07 -15.68 7.02
N ALA A 256 -7.47 -14.98 7.97
CA ALA A 256 -8.16 -13.94 8.72
C ALA A 256 -8.60 -12.77 7.83
N GLU A 257 -7.71 -12.36 6.92
CA GLU A 257 -7.97 -11.35 5.91
C GLU A 257 -9.16 -11.73 5.01
N MET A 258 -9.13 -12.93 4.44
CA MET A 258 -10.22 -13.41 3.58
C MET A 258 -11.53 -13.55 4.35
N MET A 259 -11.51 -13.95 5.62
CA MET A 259 -12.73 -13.94 6.46
C MET A 259 -13.31 -12.53 6.60
N LEU A 260 -12.47 -11.50 6.74
CA LEU A 260 -12.93 -10.10 6.76
C LEU A 260 -13.46 -9.66 5.39
N CYS A 261 -12.79 -10.05 4.29
CA CYS A 261 -13.31 -9.83 2.94
C CYS A 261 -14.71 -10.42 2.78
N LYS A 262 -14.94 -11.66 3.21
CA LYS A 262 -16.26 -12.31 3.17
C LYS A 262 -17.30 -11.56 4.03
N ALA A 263 -16.88 -10.92 5.13
CA ALA A 263 -17.76 -10.11 5.96
C ALA A 263 -18.21 -8.86 5.20
N VAL A 264 -17.28 -8.16 4.53
CA VAL A 264 -17.58 -6.99 3.70
C VAL A 264 -18.37 -7.39 2.45
N GLU A 265 -18.06 -8.52 1.81
CA GLU A 265 -18.81 -9.04 0.66
C GLU A 265 -20.26 -9.40 0.98
N ALA A 266 -20.52 -9.84 2.21
CA ALA A 266 -21.86 -10.18 2.69
C ALA A 266 -22.62 -9.00 3.29
N ALA A 267 -21.95 -7.86 3.47
CA ALA A 267 -22.54 -6.64 3.98
C ALA A 267 -23.35 -5.91 2.90
N ASP A 268 -24.33 -5.11 3.30
CA ASP A 268 -25.07 -4.21 2.41
C ASP A 268 -24.16 -3.10 1.86
N ASP A 269 -24.51 -2.52 0.70
CA ASP A 269 -23.68 -1.51 0.01
C ASP A 269 -23.43 -0.24 0.85
N SER A 270 -24.28 0.02 1.84
CA SER A 270 -24.10 1.11 2.81
C SER A 270 -22.81 0.99 3.62
N ILE A 271 -22.13 -0.16 3.63
CA ILE A 271 -20.82 -0.31 4.29
C ILE A 271 -19.72 0.52 3.62
N ALA A 272 -19.86 0.82 2.32
CA ALA A 272 -18.88 1.61 1.57
C ALA A 272 -19.01 3.11 1.79
N GLU A 273 -20.16 3.57 2.28
CA GLU A 273 -20.43 4.98 2.52
C GLU A 273 -19.50 5.52 3.61
N GLY A 274 -18.77 6.59 3.29
CA GLY A 274 -17.91 7.30 4.23
C GLY A 274 -16.71 6.52 4.75
N LEU A 275 -16.26 5.44 4.08
CA LEU A 275 -15.12 4.63 4.57
C LEU A 275 -13.84 5.44 4.84
N GLN A 276 -13.63 6.54 4.11
CA GLN A 276 -12.49 7.44 4.33
C GLN A 276 -12.54 8.19 5.68
N GLN A 277 -13.69 8.18 6.36
CA GLN A 277 -13.91 8.76 7.68
C GLN A 277 -13.81 7.72 8.79
N GLU A 278 -13.59 6.45 8.44
CA GLU A 278 -13.59 5.33 9.40
C GLU A 278 -12.18 4.90 9.81
N ASN A 279 -12.12 4.12 10.89
CA ASN A 279 -10.95 3.40 11.38
C ASN A 279 -11.25 1.89 11.54
N ASP A 280 -10.25 1.10 11.91
CA ASP A 280 -10.38 -0.36 12.03
C ASP A 280 -11.52 -0.75 13.00
N PRO A 281 -11.57 -0.24 14.25
CA PRO A 281 -12.70 -0.51 15.16
C PRO A 281 -14.07 -0.15 14.57
N SER A 282 -14.22 1.05 13.99
CA SER A 282 -15.52 1.54 13.56
C SER A 282 -16.07 0.76 12.36
N LEU A 283 -15.22 0.30 11.44
CA LEU A 283 -15.66 -0.62 10.37
C LEU A 283 -16.14 -1.95 10.94
N LEU A 284 -15.43 -2.53 11.91
CA LEU A 284 -15.84 -3.79 12.54
C LEU A 284 -17.19 -3.63 13.26
N GLU A 285 -17.42 -2.51 13.95
CA GLU A 285 -18.70 -2.21 14.59
C GLU A 285 -19.84 -2.07 13.58
N ARG A 286 -19.61 -1.38 12.45
CA ARG A 286 -20.59 -1.29 11.35
C ARG A 286 -20.96 -2.66 10.79
N LEU A 287 -19.99 -3.53 10.56
CA LEU A 287 -20.23 -4.90 10.11
C LEU A 287 -21.02 -5.72 11.14
N VAL A 288 -20.72 -5.55 12.44
CA VAL A 288 -21.48 -6.20 13.52
C VAL A 288 -22.92 -5.68 13.57
N ALA A 289 -23.14 -4.39 13.36
CA ALA A 289 -24.46 -3.77 13.39
C ALA A 289 -25.41 -4.35 12.33
N GLN A 290 -24.91 -4.64 11.12
CA GLN A 290 -25.73 -5.22 10.03
C GLN A 290 -26.30 -6.62 10.34
N GLY A 291 -25.72 -7.36 11.29
CA GLY A 291 -26.23 -8.69 11.64
C GLY A 291 -25.82 -9.78 10.65
N GLY A 292 -26.59 -10.86 10.60
CA GLY A 292 -26.40 -11.95 9.64
C GLY A 292 -24.96 -12.49 9.53
N ARG A 293 -24.51 -12.68 8.29
CA ARG A 293 -23.16 -13.18 7.96
C ARG A 293 -22.05 -12.21 8.36
N PRO A 294 -22.13 -10.88 8.09
CA PRO A 294 -21.11 -9.93 8.57
C PRO A 294 -20.84 -10.04 10.07
N ARG A 295 -21.89 -10.01 10.90
CA ARG A 295 -21.76 -10.15 12.36
C ARG A 295 -21.11 -11.46 12.77
N LYS A 296 -21.52 -12.59 12.15
CA LYS A 296 -20.93 -13.91 12.43
C LYS A 296 -19.43 -13.90 12.17
N LEU A 297 -19.00 -13.45 10.99
CA LEU A 297 -17.59 -13.46 10.57
C LEU A 297 -16.73 -12.56 11.45
N VAL A 298 -17.18 -11.33 11.74
CA VAL A 298 -16.44 -10.43 12.64
C VAL A 298 -16.38 -10.98 14.07
N THR A 299 -17.43 -11.65 14.55
CA THR A 299 -17.42 -12.29 15.87
C THR A 299 -16.40 -13.44 15.92
N LEU A 300 -16.32 -14.25 14.86
CA LEU A 300 -15.32 -15.31 14.75
C LEU A 300 -13.90 -14.74 14.74
N LEU A 301 -13.65 -13.68 13.98
CA LEU A 301 -12.37 -12.96 13.96
C LEU A 301 -11.99 -12.42 15.35
N LYS A 302 -12.93 -11.75 16.03
CA LYS A 302 -12.74 -11.17 17.36
C LYS A 302 -12.24 -12.20 18.38
N TYR A 303 -12.79 -13.41 18.35
CA TYR A 303 -12.40 -14.50 19.25
C TYR A 303 -11.41 -15.48 18.61
N ARG A 304 -10.80 -15.09 17.48
CA ARG A 304 -9.77 -15.86 16.77
C ARG A 304 -10.21 -17.30 16.39
N HIS A 305 -11.51 -17.50 16.15
CA HIS A 305 -12.06 -18.71 15.56
C HIS A 305 -11.90 -18.68 14.04
N LEU A 306 -10.65 -18.85 13.60
CA LEU A 306 -10.29 -18.77 12.18
C LEU A 306 -10.64 -20.05 11.44
N TYR A 307 -10.97 -19.91 10.15
CA TYR A 307 -11.15 -21.05 9.25
C TYR A 307 -9.89 -21.90 9.13
N LYS A 308 -10.07 -23.13 8.65
CA LYS A 308 -9.00 -24.09 8.47
C LYS A 308 -8.73 -24.29 6.99
N ARG A 309 -7.44 -24.40 6.65
CA ARG A 309 -6.99 -24.67 5.29
C ARG A 309 -7.30 -26.13 4.94
N ALA A 310 -8.19 -26.34 3.99
CA ALA A 310 -8.53 -27.67 3.47
C ALA A 310 -7.57 -28.12 2.36
N PHE A 311 -7.08 -27.19 1.54
CA PHE A 311 -6.24 -27.45 0.37
C PHE A 311 -5.24 -26.30 0.16
N SER A 312 -4.08 -26.59 -0.41
CA SER A 312 -3.09 -25.58 -0.83
C SER A 312 -2.17 -26.10 -1.91
N VAL A 313 -1.89 -25.26 -2.89
CA VAL A 313 -0.84 -25.46 -3.89
C VAL A 313 0.17 -24.33 -3.74
N TYR A 314 1.46 -24.65 -3.80
CA TYR A 314 2.54 -23.67 -3.71
C TYR A 314 3.09 -23.39 -5.11
N VAL A 315 3.36 -22.13 -5.43
CA VAL A 315 3.86 -21.72 -6.76
C VAL A 315 5.06 -22.54 -7.24
N PRO A 316 6.08 -22.87 -6.42
CA PRO A 316 7.20 -23.71 -6.86
C PRO A 316 6.80 -25.13 -7.27
N ASP A 317 5.68 -25.63 -6.76
CA ASP A 317 5.16 -26.98 -7.00
C ASP A 317 4.04 -26.99 -8.06
N MET A 318 3.70 -25.83 -8.64
CA MET A 318 2.61 -25.72 -9.62
C MET A 318 3.02 -26.29 -10.97
N THR A 319 2.19 -27.18 -11.51
CA THR A 319 2.25 -27.57 -12.91
C THR A 319 1.59 -26.51 -13.80
N GLU A 320 1.84 -26.55 -15.12
CA GLU A 320 1.13 -25.70 -16.07
C GLU A 320 -0.40 -25.90 -16.00
N GLU A 321 -0.85 -27.15 -15.78
CA GLU A 321 -2.27 -27.47 -15.60
C GLU A 321 -2.85 -26.85 -14.32
N ASP A 322 -2.09 -26.83 -13.22
CA ASP A 322 -2.50 -26.15 -11.99
C ASP A 322 -2.63 -24.64 -12.23
N ALA A 323 -1.69 -24.04 -12.95
CA ALA A 323 -1.75 -22.63 -13.32
C ALA A 323 -2.98 -22.32 -14.16
N GLU A 324 -3.29 -23.10 -15.19
CA GLU A 324 -4.48 -22.93 -16.02
C GLU A 324 -5.79 -23.01 -15.21
N ARG A 325 -5.84 -23.90 -14.22
CA ARG A 325 -7.01 -24.05 -13.34
C ARG A 325 -7.14 -22.93 -12.29
N LEU A 326 -6.03 -22.37 -11.83
CA LEU A 326 -6.01 -21.35 -10.77
C LEU A 326 -6.04 -19.92 -11.31
N LEU A 327 -5.60 -19.67 -12.54
CA LEU A 327 -5.68 -18.33 -13.16
C LEU A 327 -7.10 -17.74 -13.17
N PRO A 328 -8.18 -18.49 -13.46
CA PRO A 328 -9.53 -17.97 -13.38
C PRO A 328 -9.93 -17.46 -11.99
N ILE A 329 -9.43 -18.06 -10.90
CA ILE A 329 -9.81 -17.66 -9.53
C ILE A 329 -9.09 -16.41 -9.05
N THR A 330 -8.13 -15.86 -9.81
CA THR A 330 -7.57 -14.53 -9.53
C THR A 330 -8.52 -13.40 -9.92
N GLU A 331 -9.58 -13.69 -10.69
CA GLU A 331 -10.62 -12.72 -11.02
C GLU A 331 -11.74 -12.75 -9.98
N TYR A 332 -12.01 -11.61 -9.34
CA TYR A 332 -12.98 -11.48 -8.26
C TYR A 332 -14.34 -12.17 -8.50
N ARG A 333 -14.96 -11.97 -9.67
CA ARG A 333 -16.26 -12.59 -9.98
C ARG A 333 -16.19 -14.11 -10.13
N LYS A 334 -15.12 -14.62 -10.74
CA LYS A 334 -14.90 -16.06 -10.93
C LYS A 334 -14.52 -16.75 -9.63
N ARG A 335 -13.73 -16.09 -8.77
CA ARG A 335 -13.44 -16.52 -7.39
C ARG A 335 -14.74 -16.79 -6.63
N LYS A 336 -15.64 -15.80 -6.58
CA LYS A 336 -16.92 -15.91 -5.88
C LYS A 336 -17.84 -17.00 -6.46
N ALA A 337 -17.91 -17.14 -7.78
CA ALA A 337 -18.68 -18.21 -8.41
C ALA A 337 -18.14 -19.60 -8.04
N THR A 338 -16.81 -19.74 -7.97
CA THR A 338 -16.15 -21.00 -7.59
C THR A 338 -16.35 -21.30 -6.10
N GLU A 339 -16.24 -20.30 -5.22
CA GLU A 339 -16.56 -20.44 -3.80
C GLU A 339 -18.00 -20.92 -3.58
N ALA A 340 -18.97 -20.35 -4.31
CA ALA A 340 -20.37 -20.75 -4.24
C ALA A 340 -20.58 -22.20 -4.70
N LEU A 341 -19.92 -22.62 -5.78
CA LEU A 341 -19.97 -24.00 -6.27
C LEU A 341 -19.39 -24.99 -5.24
N ILE A 342 -18.28 -24.64 -4.61
CA ILE A 342 -17.68 -25.48 -3.56
C ILE A 342 -18.61 -25.56 -2.34
N ALA A 343 -19.19 -24.42 -1.94
CA ALA A 343 -20.12 -24.37 -0.81
C ALA A 343 -21.37 -25.22 -1.03
N ASP A 344 -21.97 -25.14 -2.22
CA ASP A 344 -23.12 -25.96 -2.63
C ASP A 344 -22.80 -27.46 -2.57
N ARG A 345 -21.67 -27.87 -3.16
CA ARG A 345 -21.23 -29.28 -3.14
C ARG A 345 -20.88 -29.79 -1.75
N ALA A 346 -20.39 -28.92 -0.86
CA ALA A 346 -20.04 -29.26 0.50
C ALA A 346 -21.22 -29.15 1.49
N GLY A 347 -22.35 -28.57 1.07
CA GLY A 347 -23.52 -28.35 1.94
C GLY A 347 -23.27 -27.32 3.04
N VAL A 348 -22.42 -26.31 2.79
CA VAL A 348 -22.06 -25.25 3.74
C VAL A 348 -22.49 -23.87 3.23
N ASP A 349 -22.49 -22.87 4.10
CA ASP A 349 -22.81 -21.50 3.68
C ASP A 349 -21.68 -20.94 2.78
N PRO A 350 -21.98 -20.20 1.70
CA PRO A 350 -20.96 -19.60 0.83
C PRO A 350 -19.97 -18.66 1.53
N SER A 351 -20.31 -18.15 2.71
CA SER A 351 -19.39 -17.36 3.55
C SER A 351 -18.34 -18.22 4.26
N GLU A 352 -18.55 -19.52 4.37
CA GLU A 352 -17.64 -20.49 5.03
C GLU A 352 -16.58 -21.06 4.10
N VAL A 353 -16.66 -20.73 2.81
CA VAL A 353 -15.66 -21.09 1.80
C VAL A 353 -14.88 -19.85 1.38
N ILE A 354 -13.57 -19.93 1.50
CA ILE A 354 -12.62 -18.93 1.00
C ILE A 354 -11.71 -19.58 -0.04
N LEU A 355 -11.52 -18.90 -1.16
CA LEU A 355 -10.43 -19.16 -2.08
C LEU A 355 -9.47 -17.97 -2.02
N ASP A 356 -8.18 -18.26 -1.88
CA ASP A 356 -7.13 -17.25 -1.89
C ASP A 356 -6.11 -17.65 -2.95
N ALA A 357 -5.82 -16.73 -3.86
CA ALA A 357 -4.83 -16.90 -4.91
C ALA A 357 -4.01 -15.62 -5.02
N PRO A 358 -2.68 -15.71 -5.19
CA PRO A 358 -1.86 -14.54 -5.44
C PRO A 358 -2.23 -13.91 -6.81
N SER A 359 -1.72 -12.70 -7.05
CA SER A 359 -2.02 -12.00 -8.30
C SER A 359 -1.57 -12.80 -9.53
N ARG A 360 -2.22 -12.54 -10.67
CA ARG A 360 -1.90 -13.20 -11.94
C ARG A 360 -0.41 -13.17 -12.25
N GLU A 361 0.25 -12.04 -12.02
CA GLU A 361 1.69 -11.86 -12.28
C GLU A 361 2.57 -12.80 -11.47
N LEU A 362 2.17 -13.11 -10.22
CA LEU A 362 2.88 -14.05 -9.37
C LEU A 362 2.68 -15.51 -9.83
N ILE A 363 1.49 -15.83 -10.38
CA ILE A 363 1.18 -17.15 -10.92
C ILE A 363 1.90 -17.40 -12.25
N THR A 364 1.93 -16.39 -13.14
CA THR A 364 2.56 -16.52 -14.46
C THR A 364 4.09 -16.34 -14.43
N GLY A 365 4.66 -15.96 -13.29
CA GLY A 365 6.08 -15.62 -13.17
C GLY A 365 6.47 -14.32 -13.89
N GLU A 366 5.50 -13.58 -14.43
CA GLU A 366 5.69 -12.26 -15.03
C GLU A 366 5.81 -11.21 -13.91
N ALA A 367 6.91 -11.25 -13.16
CA ALA A 367 7.20 -10.21 -12.18
C ALA A 367 7.06 -8.81 -12.82
N ARG A 368 6.44 -7.85 -12.10
CA ARG A 368 6.35 -6.45 -12.55
C ARG A 368 7.76 -5.96 -12.89
N ARG A 369 8.10 -5.91 -14.19
CA ARG A 369 9.40 -5.46 -14.72
C ARG A 369 9.81 -4.05 -14.24
N GLY A 370 8.89 -3.27 -13.65
CA GLY A 370 9.14 -1.92 -13.13
C GLY A 370 9.50 -1.78 -11.64
N LYS A 371 8.94 -2.59 -10.72
CA LYS A 371 9.21 -2.47 -9.25
C LYS A 371 10.30 -3.44 -8.73
N THR A 372 10.79 -4.33 -9.58
CA THR A 372 11.75 -5.38 -9.22
C THR A 372 13.15 -5.15 -9.79
N GLU A 373 13.27 -4.38 -10.87
CA GLU A 373 14.57 -4.07 -11.45
C GLU A 373 15.12 -2.77 -10.83
N VAL A 374 16.06 -2.91 -9.90
CA VAL A 374 16.81 -1.76 -9.37
C VAL A 374 17.82 -1.30 -10.43
N PRO A 375 17.76 -0.06 -10.92
CA PRO A 375 18.74 0.45 -11.87
C PRO A 375 20.06 0.74 -11.18
N ILE A 376 21.13 0.07 -11.62
CA ILE A 376 22.48 0.22 -11.08
C ILE A 376 23.36 1.00 -12.05
N LEU A 377 23.94 2.11 -11.58
CA LEU A 377 24.88 2.92 -12.33
C LEU A 377 26.32 2.41 -12.13
N ASN A 378 26.94 1.98 -13.22
CA ASN A 378 28.37 1.63 -13.28
C ASN A 378 29.04 2.25 -14.50
N ASP A 379 30.11 3.01 -14.29
CA ASP A 379 30.93 3.61 -15.37
C ASP A 379 30.09 4.38 -16.42
N GLY A 380 29.10 5.15 -15.95
CA GLY A 380 28.20 5.93 -16.82
C GLY A 380 27.13 5.11 -17.57
N ARG A 381 27.02 3.80 -17.28
CA ARG A 381 25.99 2.94 -17.85
C ARG A 381 25.05 2.43 -16.77
N VAL A 382 23.75 2.50 -17.03
CA VAL A 382 22.72 1.93 -16.15
C VAL A 382 22.42 0.51 -16.61
N ARG A 383 22.45 -0.44 -15.67
CA ARG A 383 22.04 -1.85 -15.88
C ARG A 383 21.10 -2.28 -14.77
N PRO A 384 20.11 -3.12 -15.03
CA PRO A 384 19.26 -3.65 -13.97
C PRO A 384 20.07 -4.61 -13.08
N LEU A 385 19.74 -4.63 -11.79
CA LEU A 385 20.34 -5.49 -10.77
C LEU A 385 20.46 -6.96 -11.20
N THR A 386 19.45 -7.48 -11.91
CA THR A 386 19.37 -8.87 -12.37
C THR A 386 20.33 -9.22 -13.51
N ARG A 387 20.98 -8.23 -14.14
CA ARG A 387 21.89 -8.41 -15.29
C ARG A 387 23.33 -7.99 -15.00
N LEU A 388 23.65 -7.74 -13.73
CA LEU A 388 25.01 -7.50 -13.25
C LEU A 388 25.56 -8.78 -12.62
#